data_AF-A0A940RDV4-F1
#
_entry.id   AF-A0A940RDV4-F1
#
_cell.length_a   1.000
_cell.length_b   1.000
_cell.length_c   1.000
_cell.angle_alpha   90.00
_cell.angle_beta   90.00
_cell.angle_gamma   90.00
#
_symmetry.space_group_name_H-M   'P 1'
#
loop_
_entity.id
_entity.type
_entity.pdbx_description
1 polymer ?
#
loop_
_entity_poly.entity_id
_entity_poly.type
_entity_poly.pdbx_seq_one_letter_code
_entity_poly.pdbx_strand_id
1 'polypeptide(L)'
;MKRITIAISIICLIPSLAWSQSANIAVIPEPVQMTKKTGAFLLPAQVTIGVRESQEMQPIISALKQKLKVTGSTIVLSEKTTSPTIHLSLNSKKDVVIGKEGYKLSVTPKAISINANEPAGLFYGLQTLFQLFPKEIESTTPVKNIKWTVPCVEITDYPRFEWRGLMFDVVRHFFTKAEVKHYIDDMVRYKFNMLHLHLANDEGWRMEIKSLPLLTKVGAWRVNKVGYFGTFSPPSPDEPKDYGGFYTQDDLKEIIQYAKERFVNILPEIDVPGHSLA
;
A
#
# COMPACT_ATOMS: atom_id res chain seq x y z
N MET A 1 -19.50 -13.57 82.77
CA MET A 1 -18.38 -13.08 81.93
C MET A 1 -18.37 -13.84 80.61
N LYS A 2 -18.61 -13.16 79.49
CA LYS A 2 -18.10 -13.40 78.13
C LYS A 2 -18.81 -12.41 77.21
N ARG A 3 -18.13 -11.32 76.85
CA ARG A 3 -18.58 -10.34 75.85
C ARG A 3 -18.14 -10.86 74.48
N ILE A 4 -19.09 -11.03 73.56
CA ILE A 4 -18.80 -11.36 72.15
C ILE A 4 -18.81 -10.03 71.40
N THR A 5 -17.64 -9.61 70.93
CA THR A 5 -17.48 -8.42 70.09
C THR A 5 -17.44 -8.89 68.63
N ILE A 6 -18.45 -8.54 67.84
CA ILE A 6 -18.47 -8.81 66.40
C ILE A 6 -17.85 -7.60 65.70
N ALA A 7 -16.67 -7.78 65.10
CA ALA A 7 -16.02 -6.77 64.27
C ALA A 7 -16.53 -6.89 62.82
N ILE A 8 -17.28 -5.89 62.36
CA ILE A 8 -17.70 -5.78 60.96
C ILE A 8 -16.57 -5.08 60.19
N SER A 9 -15.86 -5.84 59.36
CA SER A 9 -14.88 -5.27 58.41
C SER A 9 -15.62 -4.73 57.19
N ILE A 10 -15.65 -3.40 57.05
CA ILE A 10 -16.11 -2.72 55.84
C ILE A 10 -15.00 -2.83 54.79
N ILE A 11 -15.20 -3.68 53.78
CA ILE A 11 -14.35 -3.74 52.59
C ILE A 11 -14.77 -2.60 51.67
N CYS A 12 -14.01 -1.50 51.67
CA CYS A 12 -14.12 -0.45 50.66
C CYS A 12 -13.62 -1.00 49.31
N LEU A 13 -14.55 -1.36 48.43
CA LEU A 13 -14.29 -1.56 47.01
C LEU A 13 -13.98 -0.21 46.37
N ILE A 14 -12.69 0.10 46.22
CA ILE A 14 -12.22 1.20 45.38
C ILE A 14 -12.34 0.72 43.93
N PRO A 15 -13.19 1.33 43.08
CA PRO A 15 -13.18 0.99 41.66
C PRO A 15 -11.85 1.43 41.07
N SER A 16 -11.06 0.46 40.62
CA SER A 16 -9.90 0.68 39.78
C SER A 16 -10.37 1.28 38.46
N LEU A 17 -10.31 2.61 38.36
CA LEU A 17 -10.41 3.33 37.10
C LEU A 17 -9.19 2.95 36.26
N ALA A 18 -9.34 1.89 35.46
CA ALA A 18 -8.41 1.59 34.40
C ALA A 18 -8.50 2.73 33.38
N TRP A 19 -7.58 3.69 33.48
CA TRP A 19 -7.31 4.63 32.39
C TRP A 19 -6.75 3.83 31.23
N SER A 20 -7.63 3.36 30.36
CA SER A 20 -7.24 2.92 29.02
C SER A 20 -6.58 4.12 28.36
N GLN A 21 -5.27 4.02 28.11
CA GLN A 21 -4.56 4.98 27.30
C GLN A 21 -5.31 5.06 25.97
N SER A 22 -5.90 6.21 25.67
CA SER A 22 -6.59 6.38 24.41
C SER A 22 -5.53 6.26 23.32
N ALA A 23 -5.51 5.13 22.62
CA ALA A 23 -4.55 4.89 21.55
C ALA A 23 -4.58 6.10 20.60
N ASN A 24 -3.42 6.73 20.44
CA ASN A 24 -3.25 7.79 19.47
C ASN A 24 -3.37 7.16 18.09
N ILE A 25 -4.21 7.76 17.25
CA ILE A 25 -4.36 7.33 15.86
C ILE A 25 -3.10 7.79 15.14
N ALA A 26 -2.32 6.85 14.61
CA ALA A 26 -1.10 7.14 13.88
C ALA A 26 -1.27 6.65 12.45
N VAL A 27 -1.31 7.59 11.51
CA VAL A 27 -1.35 7.32 10.07
C VAL A 27 -0.01 7.75 9.49
N ILE A 28 0.58 6.91 8.66
CA ILE A 28 1.87 7.15 7.99
C ILE A 28 1.67 7.03 6.47
N PRO A 29 2.00 8.06 5.68
CA PRO A 29 2.46 9.39 6.08
C PRO A 29 1.41 10.17 6.89
N GLU A 30 1.87 11.11 7.72
CA GLU A 30 1.00 11.97 8.51
C GLU A 30 0.06 12.77 7.58
N PRO A 31 -1.27 12.69 7.76
CA PRO A 31 -2.20 13.46 6.96
C PRO A 31 -2.06 14.97 7.21
N VAL A 32 -2.35 15.78 6.19
CA VAL A 32 -2.34 17.25 6.34
C VAL A 32 -3.22 17.72 7.50
N GLN A 33 -4.41 17.13 7.66
CA GLN A 33 -5.29 17.39 8.79
C GLN A 33 -6.03 16.12 9.21
N MET A 34 -6.05 15.84 10.51
CA MET A 34 -6.86 14.80 11.13
C MET A 34 -7.55 15.31 12.39
N THR A 35 -8.86 15.11 12.48
CA THR A 35 -9.66 15.39 13.69
C THR A 35 -10.25 14.08 14.20
N LYS A 36 -9.84 13.66 15.40
CA LYS A 36 -10.47 12.53 16.10
C LYS A 36 -11.89 12.90 16.52
N LYS A 37 -12.83 11.99 16.29
CA LYS A 37 -14.23 12.09 16.73
C LYS A 37 -14.53 10.99 17.75
N THR A 38 -15.63 11.16 18.47
CA THR A 38 -16.06 10.18 19.48
C THR A 38 -16.66 8.95 18.81
N GLY A 39 -16.25 7.77 19.29
CA GLY A 39 -16.80 6.48 18.86
C GLY A 39 -15.97 5.77 17.79
N ALA A 40 -16.51 4.66 17.31
CA ALA A 40 -15.92 3.84 16.28
C ALA A 40 -17.00 3.33 15.31
N PHE A 41 -16.61 3.19 14.06
CA PHE A 41 -17.34 2.43 13.06
C PHE A 41 -17.08 0.95 13.28
N LEU A 42 -18.12 0.11 13.19
CA LEU A 42 -18.00 -1.35 13.21
C LEU A 42 -18.35 -1.86 11.81
N LEU A 43 -17.42 -2.59 11.18
CA LEU A 43 -17.66 -3.18 9.87
C LEU A 43 -18.73 -4.29 9.97
N PRO A 44 -19.86 -4.18 9.26
CA PRO A 44 -20.89 -5.21 9.26
C PRO A 44 -20.48 -6.45 8.46
N ALA A 45 -21.20 -7.56 8.68
CA ALA A 45 -21.01 -8.81 7.92
C ALA A 45 -21.35 -8.65 6.43
N GLN A 46 -22.27 -7.75 6.09
CA GLN A 46 -22.57 -7.36 4.71
C GLN A 46 -22.13 -5.92 4.49
N VAL A 47 -21.18 -5.72 3.59
CA VAL A 47 -20.62 -4.40 3.25
C VAL A 47 -21.18 -3.97 1.90
N THR A 48 -21.90 -2.86 1.88
CA THR A 48 -22.31 -2.20 0.64
C THR A 48 -21.32 -1.10 0.30
N ILE A 49 -20.67 -1.21 -0.86
CA ILE A 49 -19.82 -0.15 -1.40
C ILE A 49 -20.68 0.69 -2.34
N GLY A 50 -20.93 1.92 -1.91
CA GLY A 50 -21.52 2.97 -2.74
C GLY A 50 -20.46 3.55 -3.66
N VAL A 51 -20.61 3.39 -4.96
CA VAL A 51 -19.66 3.91 -5.96
C VAL A 51 -20.34 3.96 -7.32
N ARG A 52 -20.01 4.96 -8.14
CA ARG A 52 -20.36 4.95 -9.57
C ARG A 52 -19.28 4.20 -10.34
N GLU A 53 -19.66 3.12 -11.01
CA GLU A 53 -18.71 2.28 -11.71
C GLU A 53 -18.21 2.95 -13.00
N SER A 54 -16.91 2.84 -13.23
CA SER A 54 -16.24 3.23 -14.46
C SER A 54 -14.91 2.49 -14.56
N GLN A 55 -14.28 2.48 -15.73
CA GLN A 55 -13.00 1.80 -15.94
C GLN A 55 -11.91 2.30 -14.98
N GLU A 56 -11.88 3.61 -14.71
CA GLU A 56 -10.91 4.23 -13.81
C GLU A 56 -11.14 3.90 -12.33
N MET A 57 -12.37 3.51 -11.97
CA MET A 57 -12.73 3.12 -10.60
C MET A 57 -12.45 1.65 -10.30
N GLN A 58 -12.30 0.80 -11.31
CA GLN A 58 -12.12 -0.65 -11.12
C GLN A 58 -10.90 -1.03 -10.27
N PRO A 59 -9.72 -0.38 -10.40
CA PRO A 59 -8.57 -0.70 -9.55
C PRO A 59 -8.83 -0.39 -8.08
N ILE A 60 -9.51 0.72 -7.79
CA ILE A 60 -9.87 1.16 -6.43
C ILE A 60 -10.88 0.20 -5.79
N ILE A 61 -11.92 -0.15 -6.55
CA ILE A 61 -12.94 -1.12 -6.12
C ILE A 61 -12.29 -2.49 -5.85
N SER A 62 -11.40 -2.92 -6.73
CA SER A 62 -10.69 -4.20 -6.61
C SER A 62 -9.77 -4.21 -5.40
N ALA A 63 -9.01 -3.14 -5.16
CA ALA A 63 -8.13 -3.00 -4.00
C ALA A 63 -8.93 -3.05 -2.69
N LEU A 64 -10.04 -2.32 -2.59
CA LEU A 64 -10.91 -2.35 -1.41
C LEU A 64 -11.51 -3.75 -1.20
N LYS A 65 -12.07 -4.36 -2.25
CA LYS A 65 -12.62 -5.72 -2.17
C LYS A 65 -11.58 -6.71 -1.72
N GLN A 66 -10.39 -6.69 -2.32
CA GLN A 66 -9.30 -7.59 -2.00
C GLN A 66 -8.88 -7.46 -0.54
N LYS A 67 -8.66 -6.22 -0.07
CA LYS A 67 -8.26 -5.98 1.32
C LYS A 67 -9.34 -6.42 2.31
N LEU A 68 -10.62 -6.22 2.01
CA LEU A 68 -11.72 -6.64 2.86
C LEU A 68 -11.99 -8.15 2.86
N LYS A 69 -11.45 -8.95 1.92
CA LYS A 69 -11.64 -10.42 1.92
C LYS A 69 -11.22 -11.07 3.23
N VAL A 70 -10.20 -10.51 3.90
CA VAL A 70 -9.68 -11.05 5.16
C VAL A 70 -10.70 -11.02 6.29
N THR A 71 -11.71 -10.15 6.18
CA THR A 71 -12.75 -9.95 7.19
C THR A 71 -13.83 -11.04 7.17
N GLY A 72 -13.94 -11.76 6.05
CA GLY A 72 -15.05 -12.69 5.79
C GLY A 72 -16.38 -12.02 5.44
N SER A 73 -16.42 -10.68 5.34
CA SER A 73 -17.65 -9.96 4.97
C SER A 73 -18.04 -10.19 3.51
N THR A 74 -19.34 -10.26 3.25
CA THR A 74 -19.92 -10.28 1.91
C THR A 74 -19.96 -8.85 1.36
N ILE A 75 -19.38 -8.64 0.18
CA ILE A 75 -19.25 -7.30 -0.42
C ILE A 75 -20.19 -7.16 -1.61
N VAL A 76 -21.02 -6.12 -1.61
CA VAL A 76 -21.96 -5.79 -2.67
C VAL A 76 -21.68 -4.38 -3.19
N LEU A 77 -21.64 -4.19 -4.50
CA LEU A 77 -21.58 -2.86 -5.12
C LEU A 77 -23.00 -2.31 -5.33
N SER A 78 -23.19 -1.01 -5.11
CA SER A 78 -24.45 -0.36 -5.42
C SER A 78 -24.27 1.12 -5.76
N GLU A 79 -24.70 1.54 -6.95
CA GLU A 79 -24.67 2.97 -7.32
C GLU A 79 -25.84 3.75 -6.69
N LYS A 80 -26.95 3.08 -6.39
CA LYS A 80 -28.25 3.70 -6.03
C LYS A 80 -28.61 3.60 -4.55
N THR A 81 -27.72 3.03 -3.73
CA THR A 81 -28.00 2.92 -2.29
C THR A 81 -27.95 4.29 -1.63
N THR A 82 -28.96 4.59 -0.81
CA THR A 82 -29.04 5.84 -0.03
C THR A 82 -28.21 5.79 1.26
N SER A 83 -27.70 4.61 1.64
CA SER A 83 -26.93 4.42 2.88
C SER A 83 -25.88 3.32 2.69
N PRO A 84 -24.84 3.56 1.87
CA PRO A 84 -23.73 2.62 1.72
C PRO A 84 -22.94 2.50 3.03
N THR A 85 -22.35 1.32 3.25
CA THR A 85 -21.40 1.07 4.34
C THR A 85 -20.10 1.86 4.12
N ILE A 86 -19.60 1.83 2.88
CA ILE A 86 -18.44 2.59 2.43
C ILE A 86 -18.83 3.32 1.15
N HIS A 87 -18.69 4.64 1.12
CA HIS A 87 -18.97 5.46 -0.05
C HIS A 87 -17.66 5.95 -0.68
N LEU A 88 -17.44 5.66 -1.96
CA LEU A 88 -16.35 6.19 -2.77
C LEU A 88 -16.94 7.10 -3.83
N SER A 89 -16.55 8.37 -3.86
CA SER A 89 -17.11 9.30 -4.83
C SER A 89 -16.12 10.34 -5.32
N LEU A 90 -16.22 10.63 -6.62
CA LEU A 90 -15.49 11.74 -7.24
C LEU A 90 -16.32 13.02 -7.12
N ASN A 91 -15.66 14.13 -6.80
CA ASN A 91 -16.29 15.42 -6.64
C ASN A 91 -16.81 15.92 -8.00
N SER A 92 -18.07 16.33 -8.06
CA SER A 92 -18.65 16.96 -9.26
C SER A 92 -18.04 18.33 -9.54
N LYS A 93 -17.70 19.08 -8.48
CA LYS A 93 -16.93 20.33 -8.53
C LYS A 93 -15.59 20.09 -7.85
N LYS A 94 -14.48 20.30 -8.58
CA LYS A 94 -13.13 20.09 -8.05
C LYS A 94 -12.90 20.96 -6.81
N ASP A 95 -12.44 20.33 -5.74
CA ASP A 95 -11.99 20.98 -4.51
C ASP A 95 -10.51 21.34 -4.64
N VAL A 96 -10.22 22.63 -4.74
CA VAL A 96 -8.86 23.15 -4.98
C VAL A 96 -7.89 22.75 -3.86
N VAL A 97 -8.37 22.58 -2.62
CA VAL A 97 -7.52 22.26 -1.46
C VAL A 97 -6.84 20.91 -1.62
N ILE A 98 -7.56 19.90 -2.13
CA ILE A 98 -7.07 18.53 -2.21
C ILE A 98 -6.39 18.20 -3.55
N GLY A 99 -6.41 19.10 -4.54
CA GLY A 99 -5.71 18.90 -5.81
C GLY A 99 -6.14 17.62 -6.55
N LYS A 100 -5.21 16.99 -7.28
CA LYS A 100 -5.50 15.77 -8.07
C LYS A 100 -5.44 14.48 -7.26
N GLU A 101 -4.47 14.40 -6.35
CA GLU A 101 -4.15 13.19 -5.58
C GLU A 101 -4.66 13.22 -4.14
N GLY A 102 -5.25 14.32 -3.68
CA GLY A 102 -5.78 14.41 -2.32
C GLY A 102 -7.20 13.86 -2.17
N TYR A 103 -7.60 13.69 -0.91
CA TYR A 103 -8.90 13.15 -0.54
C TYR A 103 -9.40 13.73 0.78
N LYS A 104 -10.70 13.56 1.01
CA LYS A 104 -11.34 13.70 2.31
C LYS A 104 -11.90 12.35 2.73
N LEU A 105 -11.59 11.93 3.95
CA LEU A 105 -12.05 10.69 4.56
C LEU A 105 -12.83 11.01 5.84
N SER A 106 -14.09 10.62 5.87
CA SER A 106 -14.96 10.71 7.04
C SER A 106 -15.32 9.31 7.53
N VAL A 107 -15.11 9.06 8.82
CA VAL A 107 -15.53 7.82 9.49
C VAL A 107 -16.51 8.21 10.59
N THR A 108 -17.74 7.73 10.45
CA THR A 108 -18.82 7.89 11.43
C THR A 108 -19.21 6.53 11.99
N PRO A 109 -19.99 6.44 13.09
CA PRO A 109 -20.48 5.16 13.58
C PRO A 109 -21.35 4.38 12.58
N LYS A 110 -21.89 5.05 11.55
CA LYS A 110 -22.82 4.47 10.58
C LYS A 110 -22.17 4.10 9.25
N ALA A 111 -21.20 4.88 8.79
CA ALA A 111 -20.61 4.73 7.46
C ALA A 111 -19.22 5.37 7.37
N ILE A 112 -18.47 4.92 6.36
CA ILE A 112 -17.20 5.50 5.91
C ILE A 112 -17.43 6.18 4.56
N SER A 113 -16.89 7.38 4.36
CA SER A 113 -16.94 8.09 3.08
C SER A 113 -15.57 8.59 2.67
N ILE A 114 -15.21 8.41 1.40
CA ILE A 114 -14.00 8.94 0.77
C ILE A 114 -14.40 9.74 -0.46
N ASN A 115 -13.98 11.00 -0.50
CA ASN A 115 -14.22 11.93 -1.59
C ASN A 115 -12.88 12.41 -2.15
N ALA A 116 -12.75 12.47 -3.47
CA ALA A 116 -11.58 13.02 -4.13
C ALA A 116 -11.94 13.69 -5.46
N ASN A 117 -11.03 14.47 -6.04
CA ASN A 117 -11.23 15.03 -7.36
C ASN A 117 -10.97 14.03 -8.48
N GLU A 118 -10.01 13.12 -8.28
CA GLU A 118 -9.57 12.14 -9.28
C GLU A 118 -9.37 10.77 -8.62
N PRO A 119 -9.38 9.66 -9.39
CA PRO A 119 -9.29 8.29 -8.86
C PRO A 119 -8.08 8.05 -7.93
N ALA A 120 -6.92 8.67 -8.22
CA ALA A 120 -5.72 8.54 -7.38
C ALA A 120 -5.96 8.97 -5.93
N GLY A 121 -6.73 10.04 -5.70
CA GLY A 121 -7.08 10.49 -4.35
C GLY A 121 -7.92 9.47 -3.60
N LEU A 122 -8.90 8.84 -4.26
CA LEU A 122 -9.67 7.76 -3.64
C LEU A 122 -8.79 6.57 -3.27
N PHE A 123 -7.85 6.22 -4.15
CA PHE A 123 -6.89 5.16 -3.87
C PHE A 123 -6.02 5.45 -2.65
N TYR A 124 -5.47 6.66 -2.52
CA TYR A 124 -4.71 7.06 -1.34
C TYR A 124 -5.56 7.18 -0.07
N GLY A 125 -6.84 7.55 -0.20
CA GLY A 125 -7.81 7.49 0.89
C GLY A 125 -8.02 6.06 1.40
N LEU A 126 -8.03 5.07 0.51
CA LEU A 126 -8.08 3.66 0.90
C LEU A 126 -6.83 3.23 1.66
N GLN A 127 -5.63 3.67 1.26
CA GLN A 127 -4.39 3.35 1.99
C GLN A 127 -4.46 3.84 3.44
N THR A 128 -4.96 5.05 3.65
CA THR A 128 -5.22 5.57 5.00
C THR A 128 -6.29 4.77 5.73
N LEU A 129 -7.40 4.44 5.06
CA LEU A 129 -8.46 3.64 5.68
C LEU A 129 -7.93 2.29 6.16
N PHE A 130 -7.08 1.62 5.38
CA PHE A 130 -6.48 0.34 5.76
C PHE A 130 -5.64 0.47 7.04
N GLN A 131 -4.88 1.55 7.20
CA GLN A 131 -4.13 1.80 8.44
C GLN A 131 -5.02 2.08 9.65
N LEU A 132 -6.26 2.52 9.45
CA LEU A 132 -7.22 2.76 10.53
C LEU A 132 -7.96 1.48 10.98
N PHE A 133 -7.93 0.42 10.18
CA PHE A 133 -8.42 -0.90 10.59
C PHE A 133 -7.42 -1.59 11.55
N PRO A 134 -7.84 -2.63 12.29
CA PRO A 134 -6.91 -3.49 13.00
C PRO A 134 -5.86 -4.07 12.06
N LYS A 135 -4.62 -4.24 12.54
CA LYS A 135 -3.46 -4.68 11.74
C LYS A 135 -3.69 -5.98 10.96
N GLU A 136 -4.61 -6.82 11.42
CA GLU A 136 -5.01 -8.07 10.77
C GLU A 136 -5.60 -7.84 9.37
N ILE A 137 -5.97 -6.60 9.03
CA ILE A 137 -6.40 -6.19 7.69
C ILE A 137 -5.30 -6.45 6.64
N GLU A 138 -4.03 -6.48 7.05
CA GLU A 138 -2.87 -6.77 6.20
C GLU A 138 -2.61 -8.27 6.00
N SER A 139 -3.43 -9.14 6.60
CA SER A 139 -3.34 -10.59 6.38
C SER A 139 -3.57 -10.95 4.90
N THR A 140 -2.97 -12.05 4.44
CA THR A 140 -3.24 -12.63 3.13
C THR A 140 -4.34 -13.70 3.17
N THR A 141 -4.80 -14.08 4.36
CA THR A 141 -5.85 -15.09 4.57
C THR A 141 -6.94 -14.59 5.52
N PRO A 142 -8.16 -15.14 5.46
CA PRO A 142 -9.25 -14.75 6.35
C PRO A 142 -8.91 -14.92 7.84
N VAL A 143 -9.18 -13.88 8.63
CA VAL A 143 -8.92 -13.85 10.07
C VAL A 143 -10.24 -13.86 10.84
N LYS A 144 -10.35 -14.75 11.82
CA LYS A 144 -11.55 -14.91 12.66
C LYS A 144 -11.38 -14.20 14.00
N ASN A 145 -12.50 -13.95 14.69
CA ASN A 145 -12.54 -13.38 16.05
C ASN A 145 -11.94 -11.97 16.17
N ILE A 146 -11.91 -11.22 15.08
CA ILE A 146 -11.51 -9.81 15.06
C ILE A 146 -12.76 -8.94 15.03
N LYS A 147 -12.82 -7.96 15.94
CA LYS A 147 -13.77 -6.84 15.82
C LYS A 147 -13.17 -5.81 14.86
N TRP A 148 -13.60 -5.87 13.60
CA TRP A 148 -13.21 -4.93 12.55
C TRP A 148 -13.79 -3.54 12.83
N THR A 149 -13.06 -2.76 13.62
CA THR A 149 -13.48 -1.41 14.05
C THR A 149 -12.52 -0.37 13.50
N VAL A 150 -13.06 0.80 13.16
CA VAL A 150 -12.31 1.95 12.66
C VAL A 150 -12.66 3.15 13.55
N PRO A 151 -11.70 3.89 14.10
CA PRO A 151 -12.02 5.06 14.92
C PRO A 151 -12.74 6.12 14.09
N CYS A 152 -13.71 6.81 14.70
CA CYS A 152 -14.36 7.93 14.03
C CYS A 152 -13.38 9.09 13.87
N VAL A 153 -13.21 9.57 12.64
CA VAL A 153 -12.25 10.62 12.27
C VAL A 153 -12.76 11.43 11.09
N GLU A 154 -12.26 12.65 10.99
CA GLU A 154 -12.32 13.47 9.78
C GLU A 154 -10.89 13.75 9.33
N ILE A 155 -10.55 13.38 8.10
CA ILE A 155 -9.22 13.54 7.52
C ILE A 155 -9.34 14.32 6.21
N THR A 156 -8.52 15.34 6.04
CA THR A 156 -8.23 15.97 4.75
C THR A 156 -6.75 15.77 4.48
N ASP A 157 -6.42 15.20 3.33
CA ASP A 157 -5.04 14.88 3.00
C ASP A 157 -4.76 15.13 1.52
N TYR A 158 -3.53 15.52 1.23
CA TYR A 158 -3.03 15.77 -0.12
C TYR A 158 -1.49 15.79 -0.08
N PRO A 159 -0.83 15.37 -1.18
CA PRO A 159 0.62 15.30 -1.18
C PRO A 159 1.24 16.70 -1.19
N ARG A 160 2.32 16.88 -0.42
CA ARG A 160 3.19 18.07 -0.51
C ARG A 160 3.93 18.16 -1.84
N PHE A 161 4.31 17.02 -2.41
CA PHE A 161 5.07 16.91 -3.65
C PHE A 161 4.36 15.97 -4.62
N GLU A 162 4.24 16.37 -5.88
CA GLU A 162 3.66 15.52 -6.93
C GLU A 162 4.56 14.32 -7.25
N TRP A 163 5.88 14.47 -7.17
CA TRP A 163 6.84 13.39 -7.41
C TRP A 163 7.31 12.77 -6.09
N ARG A 164 6.86 11.54 -5.81
CA ARG A 164 7.23 10.76 -4.63
C ARG A 164 7.84 9.45 -5.11
N GLY A 165 9.13 9.52 -5.41
CA GLY A 165 9.85 8.45 -6.09
C GLY A 165 10.70 7.58 -5.18
N LEU A 166 10.75 6.28 -5.48
CA LEU A 166 11.77 5.37 -5.00
C LEU A 166 12.49 4.75 -6.20
N MET A 167 13.82 4.65 -6.10
CA MET A 167 14.62 3.94 -7.09
C MET A 167 14.77 2.47 -6.68
N PHE A 168 14.67 1.56 -7.66
CA PHE A 168 14.89 0.15 -7.46
C PHE A 168 15.93 -0.38 -8.46
N ASP A 169 17.12 -0.72 -7.95
CA ASP A 169 18.21 -1.32 -8.71
C ASP A 169 17.96 -2.82 -8.87
N VAL A 170 17.52 -3.20 -10.06
CA VAL A 170 17.33 -4.60 -10.46
C VAL A 170 18.48 -5.11 -11.33
N VAL A 171 19.53 -4.30 -11.47
CA VAL A 171 20.71 -4.62 -12.27
C VAL A 171 21.74 -5.36 -11.45
N ARG A 172 22.20 -4.81 -10.34
CA ARG A 172 23.31 -5.42 -9.56
C ARG A 172 22.94 -6.81 -9.06
N HIS A 173 21.69 -6.95 -8.65
CA HIS A 173 21.03 -8.21 -8.39
C HIS A 173 19.65 -8.21 -9.07
N PHE A 174 19.34 -9.30 -9.79
CA PHE A 174 18.06 -9.41 -10.47
C PHE A 174 16.94 -9.71 -9.47
N PHE A 175 15.85 -8.95 -9.57
CA PHE A 175 14.60 -9.20 -8.88
C PHE A 175 13.55 -9.66 -9.88
N THR A 176 12.82 -10.71 -9.55
CA THR A 176 11.76 -11.26 -10.40
C THR A 176 10.61 -10.26 -10.57
N LYS A 177 9.80 -10.47 -11.61
CA LYS A 177 8.55 -9.71 -11.82
C LYS A 177 7.66 -9.68 -10.57
N ALA A 178 7.56 -10.79 -9.85
CA ALA A 178 6.75 -10.89 -8.64
C ALA A 178 7.28 -10.00 -7.52
N GLU A 179 8.60 -9.93 -7.35
CA GLU A 179 9.25 -9.07 -6.35
C GLU A 179 9.12 -7.59 -6.70
N VAL A 180 9.23 -7.21 -7.99
CA VAL A 180 8.98 -5.84 -8.44
C VAL A 180 7.54 -5.41 -8.13
N LYS A 181 6.56 -6.29 -8.38
CA LYS A 181 5.16 -6.04 -8.02
C LYS A 181 4.95 -5.91 -6.51
N HIS A 182 5.61 -6.75 -5.73
CA HIS A 182 5.56 -6.66 -4.28
C HIS A 182 6.15 -5.33 -3.77
N TYR A 183 7.26 -4.88 -4.36
CA TYR A 183 7.84 -3.58 -4.06
C TYR A 183 6.87 -2.43 -4.37
N ILE A 184 6.14 -2.50 -5.49
CA ILE A 184 5.07 -1.55 -5.83
C ILE A 184 3.93 -1.58 -4.79
N ASP A 185 3.53 -2.76 -4.31
CA ASP A 185 2.53 -2.86 -3.23
C ASP A 185 3.00 -2.12 -1.97
N ASP A 186 4.27 -2.26 -1.58
CA ASP A 186 4.83 -1.58 -0.41
C ASP A 186 4.98 -0.06 -0.62
N MET A 187 5.36 0.38 -1.81
CA MET A 187 5.39 1.80 -2.18
C MET A 187 4.06 2.49 -1.92
N VAL A 188 2.96 1.87 -2.36
CA VAL A 188 1.65 2.51 -2.31
C VAL A 188 1.04 2.53 -0.93
N ARG A 189 1.41 1.61 -0.02
CA ARG A 189 1.02 1.70 1.40
C ARG A 189 1.40 3.05 2.00
N TYR A 190 2.51 3.61 1.53
CA TYR A 190 3.06 4.90 1.96
C TYR A 190 2.85 6.02 0.94
N LYS A 191 1.96 5.81 -0.04
CA LYS A 191 1.57 6.80 -1.07
C LYS A 191 2.71 7.27 -1.98
N PHE A 192 3.79 6.49 -2.16
CA PHE A 192 4.74 6.73 -3.24
C PHE A 192 4.09 6.47 -4.60
N ASN A 193 4.43 7.26 -5.62
CA ASN A 193 3.75 7.26 -6.92
C ASN A 193 4.69 7.18 -8.12
N MET A 194 6.00 7.07 -7.90
CA MET A 194 6.98 6.93 -8.96
C MET A 194 7.97 5.81 -8.63
N LEU A 195 8.01 4.79 -9.46
CA LEU A 195 9.05 3.77 -9.43
C LEU A 195 10.11 4.16 -10.46
N HIS A 196 11.27 4.60 -9.99
CA HIS A 196 12.44 4.73 -10.82
C HIS A 196 13.09 3.35 -10.95
N LEU A 197 12.93 2.72 -12.11
CA LEU A 197 13.40 1.36 -12.35
C LEU A 197 14.71 1.39 -13.15
N HIS A 198 15.81 1.12 -12.45
CA HIS A 198 17.14 1.08 -13.03
C HIS A 198 17.36 -0.26 -13.73
N LEU A 199 17.49 -0.26 -15.06
CA LEU A 199 17.38 -1.46 -15.90
C LEU A 199 18.68 -1.88 -16.59
N ALA A 200 19.72 -1.03 -16.60
CA ALA A 200 21.03 -1.37 -17.15
C ALA A 200 22.16 -0.68 -16.38
N ASN A 201 23.24 -1.43 -16.14
CA ASN A 201 24.49 -1.01 -15.49
C ASN A 201 25.63 -1.94 -15.96
N ASP A 202 26.82 -1.82 -15.37
CA ASP A 202 27.98 -2.63 -15.73
C ASP A 202 27.77 -4.14 -15.52
N GLU A 203 27.00 -4.51 -14.50
CA GLU A 203 26.81 -5.91 -14.06
C GLU A 203 25.58 -6.57 -14.65
N GLY A 204 24.82 -5.85 -15.49
CA GLY A 204 23.63 -6.43 -16.08
C GLY A 204 22.81 -5.54 -17.01
N TRP A 205 22.16 -6.19 -17.96
CA TRP A 205 21.10 -5.61 -18.78
C TRP A 205 19.80 -6.39 -18.57
N ARG A 206 18.74 -5.70 -18.11
CA ARG A 206 17.54 -6.36 -17.56
C ARG A 206 16.30 -6.29 -18.46
N MET A 207 16.40 -5.71 -19.65
CA MET A 207 15.24 -5.48 -20.52
C MET A 207 15.39 -6.15 -21.88
N GLU A 208 14.41 -6.90 -22.33
CA GLU A 208 14.43 -7.45 -23.69
C GLU A 208 14.32 -6.35 -24.77
N ILE A 209 15.35 -6.25 -25.61
CA ILE A 209 15.33 -5.47 -26.86
C ILE A 209 15.43 -6.44 -28.03
N LYS A 210 14.31 -6.67 -28.72
CA LYS A 210 14.19 -7.69 -29.78
C LYS A 210 15.22 -7.53 -30.92
N SER A 211 15.55 -6.30 -31.28
CA SER A 211 16.56 -6.00 -32.30
C SER A 211 18.00 -6.19 -31.83
N LEU A 212 18.23 -6.29 -30.51
CA LEU A 212 19.56 -6.39 -29.89
C LEU A 212 19.59 -7.59 -28.91
N PRO A 213 19.46 -8.83 -29.42
CA PRO A 213 19.27 -10.01 -28.56
C PRO A 213 20.48 -10.34 -27.68
N LEU A 214 21.67 -9.85 -28.01
CA LEU A 214 22.87 -10.07 -27.19
C LEU A 214 22.81 -9.35 -25.85
N LEU A 215 22.03 -8.26 -25.73
CA LEU A 215 21.86 -7.53 -24.47
C LEU A 215 21.29 -8.45 -23.37
N THR A 216 20.36 -9.36 -23.70
CA THR A 216 19.80 -10.29 -22.72
C THR A 216 20.35 -11.72 -22.83
N LYS A 217 20.86 -12.15 -23.99
CA LYS A 217 21.54 -13.45 -24.11
C LYS A 217 22.91 -13.45 -23.43
N VAL A 218 23.58 -12.30 -23.35
CA VAL A 218 24.90 -12.14 -22.72
C VAL A 218 24.81 -11.19 -21.55
N GLY A 219 24.40 -9.94 -21.79
CA GLY A 219 24.42 -8.86 -20.79
C GLY A 219 23.52 -9.09 -19.58
N ALA A 220 22.52 -9.98 -19.64
CA ALA A 220 21.70 -10.32 -18.48
C ALA A 220 22.37 -11.28 -17.50
N TRP A 221 23.55 -11.82 -17.80
CA TRP A 221 24.16 -12.90 -17.02
C TRP A 221 25.60 -12.60 -16.65
N ARG A 222 25.94 -12.83 -15.39
CA ARG A 222 27.29 -12.67 -14.87
C ARG A 222 27.72 -13.87 -14.04
N VAL A 223 29.02 -13.93 -13.77
CA VAL A 223 29.55 -14.85 -12.77
C VAL A 223 29.06 -14.42 -11.39
N ASN A 224 28.57 -15.37 -10.61
CA ASN A 224 28.18 -15.11 -9.23
C ASN A 224 29.43 -14.80 -8.39
N LYS A 225 29.47 -13.60 -7.80
CA LYS A 225 30.54 -13.16 -6.90
C LYS A 225 29.91 -12.66 -5.60
N VAL A 226 30.42 -13.15 -4.47
CA VAL A 226 30.00 -12.78 -3.12
C VAL A 226 31.18 -12.14 -2.40
N GLY A 227 30.97 -10.99 -1.77
CA GLY A 227 32.03 -10.21 -1.13
C GLY A 227 31.71 -8.72 -1.10
N TYR A 228 32.70 -7.91 -0.75
CA TYR A 228 32.56 -6.46 -0.72
C TYR A 228 32.82 -5.87 -2.11
N PHE A 229 32.14 -4.75 -2.41
CA PHE A 229 32.42 -4.00 -3.62
C PHE A 229 33.91 -3.61 -3.68
N GLY A 230 34.55 -3.85 -4.83
CA GLY A 230 35.98 -3.62 -5.02
C GLY A 230 36.91 -4.77 -4.63
N THR A 231 36.42 -5.86 -4.02
CA THR A 231 37.24 -7.04 -3.67
C THR A 231 37.08 -8.22 -4.62
N PHE A 232 36.27 -8.08 -5.68
CA PHE A 232 35.99 -9.17 -6.60
C PHE A 232 37.18 -9.43 -7.52
N SER A 233 37.60 -10.69 -7.64
CA SER A 233 38.51 -11.08 -8.70
C SER A 233 37.81 -10.99 -10.06
N PRO A 234 38.52 -10.62 -11.14
CA PRO A 234 37.98 -10.75 -12.48
C PRO A 234 37.48 -12.18 -12.73
N PRO A 235 36.38 -12.37 -13.47
CA PRO A 235 35.92 -13.70 -13.87
C PRO A 235 36.95 -14.34 -14.81
N SER A 236 37.29 -15.61 -14.58
CA SER A 236 38.09 -16.38 -15.51
C SER A 236 37.29 -16.75 -16.78
N PRO A 237 37.94 -17.07 -17.91
CA PRO A 237 37.26 -17.34 -19.18
C PRO A 237 36.22 -18.46 -19.11
N ASP A 238 36.45 -19.47 -18.26
CA ASP A 238 35.63 -20.68 -18.17
C ASP A 238 34.63 -20.64 -16.99
N GLU A 239 34.59 -19.55 -16.20
CA GLU A 239 33.63 -19.42 -15.11
C GLU A 239 32.20 -19.25 -15.65
N PRO A 240 31.21 -20.03 -15.15
CA PRO A 240 29.85 -19.97 -15.64
C PRO A 240 29.20 -18.62 -15.33
N LYS A 241 28.57 -18.03 -16.35
CA LYS A 241 27.75 -16.82 -16.23
C LYS A 241 26.28 -17.22 -16.14
N ASP A 242 25.88 -17.76 -15.00
CA ASP A 242 24.54 -18.30 -14.76
C ASP A 242 23.74 -17.50 -13.72
N TYR A 243 24.32 -16.43 -13.18
CA TYR A 243 23.65 -15.55 -12.23
C TYR A 243 23.06 -14.32 -12.93
N GLY A 244 21.74 -14.21 -12.90
CA GLY A 244 21.05 -13.06 -13.47
C GLY A 244 19.63 -13.36 -13.90
N GLY A 245 19.18 -12.60 -14.90
CA GLY A 245 17.81 -12.60 -15.40
C GLY A 245 17.49 -11.29 -16.10
N PHE A 246 16.38 -11.29 -16.83
CA PHE A 246 15.85 -10.12 -17.52
C PHE A 246 14.33 -10.22 -17.63
N TYR A 247 13.69 -9.09 -17.86
CA TYR A 247 12.26 -8.99 -18.14
C TYR A 247 12.03 -9.06 -19.65
N THR A 248 11.12 -9.94 -20.07
CA THR A 248 10.59 -9.89 -21.43
C THR A 248 9.78 -8.62 -21.64
N GLN A 249 9.48 -8.27 -22.89
CA GLN A 249 8.58 -7.15 -23.16
C GLN A 249 7.19 -7.36 -22.54
N ASP A 250 6.72 -8.59 -22.42
CA ASP A 250 5.42 -8.89 -21.83
C ASP A 250 5.46 -8.80 -20.30
N ASP A 251 6.57 -9.20 -19.66
CA ASP A 251 6.78 -8.95 -18.23
C ASP A 251 6.75 -7.45 -17.91
N LEU A 252 7.43 -6.62 -18.71
CA LEU A 252 7.44 -5.17 -18.50
C LEU A 252 6.07 -4.54 -18.72
N LYS A 253 5.31 -4.95 -19.74
CA LYS A 253 3.91 -4.50 -19.92
C LYS A 253 3.05 -4.86 -18.71
N GLU A 254 3.22 -6.06 -18.17
CA GLU A 254 2.49 -6.51 -17.00
C GLU A 254 2.87 -5.71 -15.75
N ILE A 255 4.15 -5.39 -15.56
CA ILE A 255 4.63 -4.51 -14.46
C ILE A 255 4.06 -3.10 -14.62
N ILE A 256 4.10 -2.52 -15.81
CA ILE A 256 3.56 -1.18 -16.11
C ILE A 256 2.06 -1.14 -15.82
N GLN A 257 1.31 -2.13 -16.28
CA GLN A 257 -0.14 -2.20 -16.04
C GLN A 257 -0.44 -2.36 -14.54
N TYR A 258 0.33 -3.21 -13.84
CA TYR A 258 0.19 -3.42 -12.40
C TYR A 258 0.47 -2.15 -11.58
N ALA A 259 1.50 -1.39 -11.96
CA ALA A 259 1.84 -0.10 -11.37
C ALA A 259 0.74 0.94 -11.63
N LYS A 260 0.23 1.00 -12.86
CA LYS A 260 -0.86 1.90 -13.25
C LYS A 260 -2.14 1.68 -12.44
N GLU A 261 -2.51 0.42 -12.19
CA GLU A 261 -3.65 0.06 -11.33
C GLU A 261 -3.49 0.52 -9.88
N ARG A 262 -2.27 0.87 -9.48
CA ARG A 262 -1.91 1.38 -8.16
C ARG A 262 -1.51 2.86 -8.18
N PHE A 263 -1.76 3.55 -9.30
CA PHE A 263 -1.40 4.96 -9.49
C PHE A 263 0.10 5.22 -9.30
N VAL A 264 0.93 4.25 -9.71
CA VAL A 264 2.38 4.38 -9.75
C VAL A 264 2.84 4.50 -11.20
N ASN A 265 3.57 5.56 -11.50
CA ASN A 265 4.29 5.73 -12.76
C ASN A 265 5.63 5.01 -12.70
N ILE A 266 6.13 4.58 -13.86
CA ILE A 266 7.46 3.96 -13.96
C ILE A 266 8.35 4.88 -14.81
N LEU A 267 9.46 5.30 -14.22
CA LEU A 267 10.57 5.95 -14.93
C LEU A 267 11.63 4.87 -15.20
N PRO A 268 11.77 4.36 -16.43
CA PRO A 268 12.86 3.45 -16.76
C PRO A 268 14.18 4.22 -16.91
N GLU A 269 15.27 3.62 -16.45
CA GLU A 269 16.63 4.16 -16.63
C GLU A 269 17.54 3.14 -17.30
N ILE A 270 18.29 3.62 -18.30
CA ILE A 270 19.41 2.96 -18.95
C ILE A 270 20.58 3.93 -18.80
N ASP A 271 21.56 3.59 -17.97
CA ASP A 271 22.64 4.50 -17.59
C ASP A 271 23.68 4.63 -18.71
N VAL A 272 24.09 5.88 -19.00
CA VAL A 272 25.03 6.25 -20.06
C VAL A 272 25.77 7.57 -19.74
N PRO A 273 27.03 7.76 -20.18
CA PRO A 273 27.88 6.83 -20.91
C PRO A 273 28.72 5.90 -20.01
N GLY A 274 28.77 6.20 -18.70
CA GLY A 274 29.31 5.28 -17.71
C GLY A 274 28.29 4.20 -17.37
N HIS A 275 28.68 3.21 -16.56
CA HIS A 275 27.76 2.14 -16.18
C HIS A 275 27.13 1.41 -17.37
N SER A 276 27.93 1.16 -18.41
CA SER A 276 27.47 0.64 -19.71
C SER A 276 28.27 -0.58 -20.19
N LEU A 277 28.86 -1.37 -19.29
CA LEU A 277 29.67 -2.55 -19.66
C LEU A 277 28.85 -3.74 -20.18
N ALA A 278 27.61 -3.94 -19.68
CA ALA A 278 26.81 -5.15 -19.92
C ALA A 278 26.28 -5.31 -21.37
#